data_AF-A0A9E0NQV9-F1
#
_entry.id   AF-A0A9E0NQV9-F1
#
_cell.length_a   1.000
_cell.length_b   1.000
_cell.length_c   1.000
_cell.angle_alpha   90.00
_cell.angle_beta   90.00
_cell.angle_gamma   90.00
#
_symmetry.space_group_name_H-M   'P 1'
#
loop_
_entity.id
_entity.type
_entity.pdbx_description
1 polymer ?
#
loop_
_entity_poly.entity_id
_entity_poly.type
_entity_poly.pdbx_seq_one_letter_code
_entity_poly.pdbx_strand_id
1 'polypeptide(L)'
;MAINPAQFDAVVDALRRVLPCERPADAVLSAYFRDMRKLGAQDRHLIAETIFAVLRRRAFLTALTAPSATPRRLVIASLIKVRGLNV
;
A
#
# COMPACT_ATOMS: atom_id res chain seq x y z
N MET A 1 7.57 11.87 8.44
CA MET A 1 8.45 10.74 8.07
C MET A 1 8.46 10.66 6.55
N ALA A 2 9.63 10.50 5.92
CA ALA A 2 9.72 10.33 4.46
C ALA A 2 9.79 8.84 4.14
N ILE A 3 9.11 8.41 3.07
CA ILE A 3 9.26 7.05 2.53
C ILE A 3 10.39 7.04 1.50
N ASN A 4 11.23 6.01 1.49
CA ASN A 4 12.27 5.88 0.45
C ASN A 4 11.73 5.12 -0.79
N PRO A 5 12.42 5.17 -1.95
CA PRO A 5 11.95 4.53 -3.17
C PRO A 5 11.70 3.02 -3.04
N ALA A 6 12.58 2.30 -2.33
CA ALA A 6 12.43 0.85 -2.15
C ALA A 6 11.21 0.48 -1.30
N GLN A 7 10.94 1.25 -0.24
CA GLN A 7 9.74 1.11 0.57
C GLN A 7 8.49 1.43 -0.25
N PHE A 8 8.53 2.51 -1.04
CA PHE A 8 7.42 2.88 -1.91
C PHE A 8 7.08 1.76 -2.90
N ASP A 9 8.08 1.20 -3.58
CA ASP A 9 7.89 0.11 -4.54
C ASP A 9 7.38 -1.17 -3.86
N ALA A 10 7.84 -1.47 -2.63
CA ALA A 10 7.32 -2.60 -1.85
C ALA A 10 5.82 -2.42 -1.50
N VAL A 11 5.41 -1.20 -1.11
CA VAL A 11 3.99 -0.90 -0.86
C VAL A 11 3.16 -1.07 -2.14
N VAL A 12 3.65 -0.57 -3.27
CA VAL A 12 2.97 -0.71 -4.57
C VAL A 12 2.85 -2.17 -4.98
N ASP A 13 3.90 -2.98 -4.80
CA ASP A 13 3.85 -4.40 -5.13
C ASP A 13 2.88 -5.17 -4.23
N ALA A 14 2.93 -4.92 -2.91
CA ALA A 14 1.99 -5.51 -1.98
C ALA A 14 0.54 -5.11 -2.31
N LEU A 15 0.28 -3.84 -2.64
CA LEU A 15 -1.07 -3.37 -2.98
C LEU A 15 -1.57 -3.98 -4.28
N ARG A 16 -0.69 -4.19 -5.28
CA ARG A 16 -1.04 -4.87 -6.53
C ARG A 16 -1.58 -6.28 -6.26
N ARG A 17 -1.03 -6.99 -5.28
CA ARG A 17 -1.49 -8.35 -4.89
C ARG A 17 -2.78 -8.33 -4.06
N VAL A 18 -3.01 -7.26 -3.30
CA VAL A 18 -4.19 -7.14 -2.41
C VAL A 18 -5.43 -6.63 -3.16
N LEU A 19 -5.27 -5.72 -4.12
CA LEU A 19 -6.39 -5.07 -4.82
C LEU A 19 -7.36 -5.98 -5.60
N PRO A 20 -6.95 -7.15 -6.12
CA PRO A 20 -7.88 -8.11 -6.71
C PRO A 20 -8.93 -8.63 -5.71
N CYS A 21 -8.69 -8.51 -4.40
CA CYS A 21 -9.60 -8.92 -3.34
C CYS A 21 -10.04 -10.40 -3.39
N GLU A 22 -9.23 -11.29 -3.97
CA GLU A 22 -9.51 -12.73 -4.07
C GLU A 22 -9.42 -13.46 -2.72
N ARG A 23 -8.64 -12.89 -1.78
CA ARG A 23 -8.39 -13.43 -0.44
C ARG A 23 -8.36 -12.28 0.58
N PRO A 24 -8.54 -12.57 1.88
CA PRO A 24 -8.38 -11.58 2.93
C PRO A 24 -7.03 -10.86 2.84
N ALA A 25 -7.03 -9.54 2.97
CA ALA A 25 -5.84 -8.71 2.76
C ALA A 25 -4.70 -9.05 3.75
N ASP A 26 -5.06 -9.38 4.99
CA ASP A 26 -4.14 -9.84 6.04
C ASP A 26 -3.48 -11.18 5.68
N ALA A 27 -4.22 -12.11 5.05
CA ALA A 27 -3.67 -13.37 4.57
C ALA A 27 -2.69 -13.16 3.40
N VAL A 28 -3.02 -12.25 2.47
CA VAL A 28 -2.13 -11.87 1.36
C VAL A 28 -0.87 -11.18 1.88
N LEU A 29 -0.99 -10.24 2.82
CA LEU A 29 0.15 -9.57 3.45
C LEU A 29 1.03 -10.54 4.25
N SER A 30 0.41 -11.48 4.98
CA SER A 30 1.13 -12.52 5.71
C SER A 30 1.94 -13.44 4.78
N ALA A 31 1.42 -13.75 3.58
CA ALA A 31 2.17 -14.47 2.56
C ALA A 31 3.30 -13.59 1.98
N TYR A 32 2.98 -12.36 1.60
CA TYR A 32 3.93 -11.39 1.04
C TYR A 32 5.15 -11.17 1.95
N PHE A 33 4.94 -10.99 3.27
CA PHE A 33 6.03 -10.79 4.21
C PHE A 33 6.87 -12.05 4.46
N ARG A 34 6.31 -13.25 4.25
CA ARG A 34 7.06 -14.51 4.30
C ARG A 34 7.98 -14.66 3.10
N ASP A 35 7.54 -14.23 1.92
CA ASP A 35 8.34 -14.23 0.70
C ASP A 35 9.45 -13.17 0.76
N MET A 36 9.17 -12.01 1.36
CA MET A 36 10.07 -10.87 1.46
C MET A 36 10.85 -10.83 2.79
N ARG A 37 11.67 -11.86 3.03
CA ARG A 37 12.41 -12.03 4.31
C ARG A 37 13.31 -10.86 4.71
N LYS A 38 13.78 -10.06 3.73
CA LYS A 38 14.65 -8.90 3.96
C LYS A 38 13.92 -7.68 4.56
N LEU A 39 12.57 -7.66 4.54
CA LEU A 39 11.80 -6.57 5.13
C LEU A 39 11.88 -6.61 6.66
N GLY A 40 12.37 -5.52 7.25
CA GLY A 40 12.43 -5.33 8.69
C GLY A 40 11.04 -5.06 9.30
N ALA A 41 10.97 -5.03 10.63
CA ALA A 41 9.71 -4.78 11.34
C ALA A 41 9.07 -3.42 10.96
N GLN A 42 9.90 -2.37 10.81
CA GLN A 42 9.44 -1.04 10.42
C GLN A 42 8.87 -1.02 9.00
N ASP A 43 9.52 -1.68 8.03
CA ASP A 43 9.02 -1.75 6.65
C ASP A 43 7.69 -2.49 6.59
N ARG A 44 7.56 -3.61 7.31
CA ARG A 44 6.31 -4.38 7.38
C ARG A 44 5.17 -3.56 7.96
N HIS A 45 5.45 -2.81 9.03
CA HIS A 45 4.48 -1.90 9.64
C HIS A 45 4.04 -0.81 8.66
N LEU A 46 5.00 -0.12 8.02
CA LEU A 46 4.73 0.89 7.00
C LEU A 46 3.86 0.34 5.85
N ILE A 47 4.19 -0.84 5.34
CA ILE A 47 3.45 -1.51 4.26
C ILE A 47 2.03 -1.81 4.72
N ALA A 48 1.87 -2.51 5.84
CA ALA A 48 0.55 -2.90 6.34
C ALA A 48 -0.33 -1.68 6.61
N GLU A 49 0.17 -0.67 7.31
CA GLU A 49 -0.57 0.56 7.56
C GLU A 49 -1.02 1.24 6.27
N THR A 50 -0.14 1.34 5.28
CA THR A 50 -0.45 2.04 4.03
C THR A 50 -1.46 1.26 3.19
N ILE A 51 -1.34 -0.07 3.14
CA ILE A 51 -2.32 -0.96 2.48
C ILE A 51 -3.70 -0.78 3.12
N PHE A 52 -3.80 -0.91 4.45
CA PHE A 52 -5.09 -0.79 5.11
C PHE A 52 -5.64 0.63 5.08
N ALA A 53 -4.79 1.67 5.04
CA ALA A 53 -5.23 3.04 4.76
C ALA A 53 -5.87 3.17 3.38
N VAL A 54 -5.28 2.55 2.34
CA VAL A 54 -5.87 2.49 1.00
C VAL A 54 -7.21 1.77 1.00
N LEU A 55 -7.26 0.57 1.60
CA LEU A 55 -8.48 -0.25 1.61
C LEU A 55 -9.64 0.46 2.34
N ARG A 56 -9.38 1.04 3.52
CA ARG A 56 -10.41 1.75 4.31
C ARG A 56 -10.97 2.98 3.60
N ARG A 57 -10.22 3.59 2.68
CA ARG A 57 -10.63 4.81 1.95
C ARG A 57 -10.65 4.61 0.44
N ARG A 58 -10.88 3.38 -0.02
CA ARG A 58 -10.72 2.99 -1.44
C ARG A 58 -11.57 3.82 -2.39
N ALA A 59 -12.84 4.07 -2.08
CA ALA A 59 -13.74 4.85 -2.94
C ALA A 59 -13.23 6.28 -3.13
N PHE A 60 -12.89 6.96 -2.03
CA PHE A 60 -12.34 8.32 -2.05
C PHE A 60 -11.04 8.40 -2.86
N LEU A 61 -10.10 7.48 -2.62
CA LEU A 61 -8.81 7.46 -3.33
C LEU A 61 -8.97 7.12 -4.82
N THR A 62 -9.94 6.26 -5.16
CA THR A 62 -10.27 5.95 -6.56
C THR A 62 -10.83 7.17 -7.27
N ALA A 63 -11.73 7.92 -6.64
CA ALA A 63 -12.25 9.17 -7.20
C ALA A 63 -11.15 10.21 -7.43
N LEU A 64 -10.20 10.35 -6.49
CA LEU A 64 -9.05 11.25 -6.63
C LEU A 64 -8.05 10.87 -7.73
N THR A 65 -8.02 9.59 -8.13
CA THR A 65 -7.03 9.07 -9.09
C THR A 65 -7.63 8.81 -10.47
N ALA A 66 -8.88 9.22 -10.69
CA ALA A 66 -9.56 9.14 -11.96
C ALA A 66 -8.74 9.79 -13.10
N PRO A 67 -8.83 9.25 -14.34
CA PRO A 67 -9.65 8.11 -14.76
C PRO A 67 -9.01 6.74 -14.43
N SER A 68 -7.81 6.69 -13.84
CA SER A 68 -7.06 5.44 -13.66
C SER A 68 -6.52 5.28 -12.24
N ALA A 69 -7.17 4.42 -11.46
CA ALA A 69 -6.83 4.10 -10.08
C ALA A 69 -5.79 2.96 -10.00
N THR A 70 -4.63 3.14 -10.65
CA THR A 70 -3.53 2.18 -10.56
C THR A 70 -3.03 2.02 -9.12
N PRO A 71 -2.44 0.86 -8.73
CA PRO A 71 -1.88 0.68 -7.39
C PRO A 71 -0.90 1.79 -7.02
N ARG A 72 -0.03 2.20 -7.95
CA ARG A 72 0.93 3.30 -7.74
C ARG A 72 0.23 4.62 -7.40
N ARG A 73 -0.80 5.00 -8.17
CA ARG A 73 -1.56 6.23 -7.92
C ARG A 73 -2.32 6.18 -6.60
N LEU A 74 -2.91 5.03 -6.25
CA LEU A 74 -3.60 4.84 -4.98
C LEU A 74 -2.64 4.94 -3.78
N VAL A 75 -1.42 4.41 -3.89
CA VAL A 75 -0.39 4.58 -2.85
C VAL A 75 -0.02 6.05 -2.70
N ILE A 76 0.30 6.76 -3.79
CA ILE A 76 0.64 8.20 -3.74
C ILE A 76 -0.50 9.01 -3.11
N ALA A 77 -1.74 8.78 -3.56
CA ALA A 77 -2.90 9.49 -3.04
C ALA A 77 -3.12 9.19 -1.54
N SER A 78 -2.92 7.94 -1.10
CA SER A 78 -3.00 7.56 0.31
C SER A 78 -1.89 8.20 1.15
N LEU A 79 -0.65 8.21 0.66
CA LEU A 79 0.48 8.84 1.34
C LEU A 79 0.23 10.32 1.60
N ILE A 80 -0.29 11.05 0.61
CA ILE A 80 -0.56 12.48 0.70
C ILE A 80 -1.84 12.77 1.52
N LYS A 81 -2.97 12.11 1.22
CA LYS A 81 -4.29 12.48 1.76
C LYS A 81 -4.69 11.76 3.04
N VAL A 82 -4.04 10.64 3.37
CA VAL A 82 -4.40 9.82 4.53
C VAL A 82 -3.27 9.79 5.53
N ARG A 83 -2.04 9.60 5.05
CA ARG A 83 -0.88 9.40 5.93
C ARG A 83 -0.10 10.68 6.24
N GLY A 84 -0.24 11.74 5.43
CA GLY A 84 0.57 12.95 5.58
C GLY A 84 2.07 12.70 5.44
N LEU A 85 2.45 11.73 4.61
CA LEU A 85 3.86 11.38 4.36
C LEU A 85 4.31 11.99 3.03
N ASN A 86 5.57 12.43 3.01
CA ASN A 86 6.22 12.90 1.80
C ASN A 86 6.87 11.71 1.08
N VAL A 87 6.76 11.72 -0.25
CA VAL A 87 7.30 10.70 -1.16
C VAL A 87 8.54 11.25 -1.85
#